data_AF-A0A392M7Z8-F1
#
_entry.id   AF-A0A392M7Z8-F1
#
_cell.length_a   1.000
_cell.length_b   1.000
_cell.length_c   1.000
_cell.angle_alpha   90.00
_cell.angle_beta   90.00
_cell.angle_gamma   90.00
#
_symmetry.space_group_name_H-M   'P 1'
#
loop_
_entity.id
_entity.type
_entity.pdbx_description
1 polymer ?
#
loop_
_entity_poly.entity_id
_entity_poly.type
_entity_poly.pdbx_seq_one_letter_code
_entity_poly.pdbx_strand_id
1 'polypeptide(L)'
;LTVLTMYAFLYGKTYLALSGVGETIEERAKITTNIALSAALSTQFLFQIGIFTSVPMVLGFILEQGFLRAVVNFVTMQFQLCTVFLAFSLGTRTHYFGRTILHGVARYQATGRGFLVCHIKFSENYRLYSRSHFVKGFEVVILLIVSLAYGYNECGATSYILLSISSWFMALSWLFAPYLFNPYGFEWQK
;
A
#
# COMPACT_ATOMS: atom_id res chain seq x y z
N LEU A 1 0.20 0.29 -11.72
CA LEU A 1 1.68 0.31 -11.68
C LEU A 1 2.18 0.19 -10.24
N THR A 2 1.86 1.12 -9.34
CA THR A 2 2.28 1.12 -7.91
C THR A 2 2.12 -0.21 -7.17
N VAL A 3 0.94 -0.82 -7.27
CA VAL A 3 0.68 -2.11 -6.61
C VAL A 3 1.54 -3.22 -7.20
N LEU A 4 1.70 -3.26 -8.53
CA LEU A 4 2.53 -4.26 -9.20
C LEU A 4 4.01 -4.10 -8.83
N THR A 5 4.51 -2.86 -8.79
CA THR A 5 5.89 -2.58 -8.37
C THR A 5 6.13 -2.94 -6.92
N MET A 6 5.14 -2.74 -6.01
CA MET A 6 5.24 -3.27 -4.65
C MET A 6 5.40 -4.79 -4.67
N TYR A 7 4.50 -5.52 -5.34
CA TYR A 7 4.55 -6.97 -5.35
C TYR A 7 5.87 -7.48 -5.90
N ALA A 8 6.33 -6.94 -7.04
CA ALA A 8 7.63 -7.27 -7.61
C ALA A 8 8.79 -7.00 -6.64
N PHE A 9 8.75 -5.86 -5.94
CA PHE A 9 9.76 -5.49 -4.95
C PHE A 9 9.75 -6.43 -3.73
N LEU A 10 8.59 -6.69 -3.13
CA LEU A 10 8.48 -7.54 -1.94
C LEU A 10 8.85 -8.98 -2.26
N TYR A 11 8.32 -9.56 -3.34
CA TYR A 11 8.71 -10.90 -3.77
C TYR A 11 10.20 -11.00 -4.11
N GLY A 12 10.75 -10.00 -4.80
CA GLY A 12 12.18 -9.93 -5.09
C GLY A 12 13.02 -9.88 -3.82
N LYS A 13 12.62 -9.06 -2.84
CA LYS A 13 13.29 -8.96 -1.53
C LYS A 13 13.20 -10.25 -0.73
N THR A 14 12.02 -10.86 -0.67
CA THR A 14 11.85 -12.16 0.00
C THR A 14 12.67 -13.25 -0.69
N TYR A 15 12.75 -13.26 -2.02
CA TYR A 15 13.62 -14.18 -2.76
C TYR A 15 15.10 -13.96 -2.42
N LEU A 16 15.58 -12.72 -2.44
CA LEU A 16 16.97 -12.40 -2.09
C LEU A 16 17.31 -12.79 -0.65
N ALA A 17 16.36 -12.63 0.28
CA ALA A 17 16.50 -13.01 1.68
C ALA A 17 16.57 -14.54 1.86
N LEU A 18 15.68 -15.30 1.22
CA LEU A 18 15.61 -16.75 1.37
C LEU A 18 16.70 -17.51 0.60
N SER A 19 17.19 -16.96 -0.50
CA SER A 19 18.20 -17.61 -1.35
C SER A 19 19.65 -17.39 -0.89
N GLY A 20 19.89 -16.49 0.07
CA GLY A 20 21.24 -16.06 0.47
C GLY A 20 21.97 -15.19 -0.58
N VAL A 21 21.39 -15.04 -1.78
CA VAL A 21 21.96 -14.19 -2.85
C VAL A 21 22.01 -12.72 -2.42
N GLY A 22 21.05 -12.26 -1.62
CA GLY A 22 21.03 -10.89 -1.11
C GLY A 22 22.30 -10.52 -0.34
N GLU A 23 22.75 -11.40 0.56
CA GLU A 23 23.97 -11.23 1.35
C GLU A 23 25.21 -11.14 0.44
N THR A 24 25.35 -12.09 -0.50
CA THR A 24 26.49 -12.10 -1.42
C THR A 24 26.57 -10.87 -2.33
N ILE A 25 25.42 -10.33 -2.75
CA ILE A 25 25.37 -9.12 -3.59
C ILE A 25 25.72 -7.88 -2.74
N GLU A 26 25.23 -7.80 -1.51
CA GLU A 26 25.52 -6.68 -0.61
C GLU A 26 27.01 -6.64 -0.25
N GLU A 27 27.61 -7.80 0.06
CA GLU A 27 29.04 -7.93 0.33
C GLU A 27 29.88 -7.51 -0.89
N ARG A 28 29.52 -8.01 -2.09
CA ARG A 28 30.19 -7.59 -3.34
C ARG A 28 30.03 -6.10 -3.63
N ALA A 29 28.87 -5.51 -3.34
CA ALA A 29 28.63 -4.08 -3.53
C ALA A 29 29.56 -3.24 -2.64
N LYS A 30 29.81 -3.69 -1.41
CA LYS A 30 30.74 -3.05 -0.46
C LYS A 30 32.19 -3.19 -0.90
N ILE A 31 32.61 -4.40 -1.28
CA ILE A 31 33.98 -4.66 -1.77
C ILE A 31 34.27 -3.83 -3.03
N THR A 32 33.30 -3.74 -3.95
CA THR A 32 33.43 -3.00 -5.20
C THR A 32 33.20 -1.50 -5.02
N THR A 33 32.82 -1.04 -3.82
CA THR A 33 32.42 0.36 -3.53
C THR A 33 31.36 0.91 -4.48
N ASN A 34 30.45 0.04 -4.95
CA ASN A 34 29.44 0.43 -5.93
C ASN A 34 28.22 1.06 -5.23
N ILE A 35 28.25 2.39 -5.13
CA ILE A 35 27.20 3.19 -4.49
C ILE A 35 25.84 2.99 -5.17
N ALA A 36 25.81 2.84 -6.50
CA ALA A 36 24.57 2.69 -7.25
C ALA A 36 23.86 1.36 -6.93
N LEU A 37 24.61 0.27 -6.82
CA LEU A 37 24.05 -1.04 -6.46
C LEU A 37 23.50 -1.05 -5.03
N SER A 38 24.23 -0.48 -4.08
CA SER A 38 23.78 -0.35 -2.68
C SER A 38 22.51 0.51 -2.56
N ALA A 39 22.47 1.63 -3.29
CA ALA A 39 21.29 2.50 -3.34
C ALA A 39 20.07 1.80 -3.96
N ALA A 40 20.26 1.04 -5.05
CA ALA A 40 19.18 0.29 -5.68
C ALA A 40 18.57 -0.78 -4.76
N LEU A 41 19.41 -1.49 -3.99
CA LEU A 41 18.96 -2.46 -3.00
C LEU A 41 18.19 -1.79 -1.84
N SER A 42 18.52 -0.55 -1.50
CA SER A 42 17.92 0.20 -0.39
C SER A 42 16.78 1.14 -0.82
N THR A 43 16.37 1.13 -2.09
CA THR A 43 15.36 2.07 -2.59
C THR A 43 13.93 1.59 -2.28
N GLN A 44 13.14 2.43 -1.61
CA GLN A 44 11.71 2.22 -1.40
C GLN A 44 10.88 2.94 -2.47
N PHE A 45 10.52 2.21 -3.52
CA PHE A 45 9.76 2.75 -4.65
C PHE A 45 8.37 3.27 -4.27
N LEU A 46 7.72 2.70 -3.25
CA LEU A 46 6.35 3.09 -2.88
C LEU A 46 6.27 4.47 -2.25
N PHE A 47 7.23 4.82 -1.41
CA PHE A 47 7.30 6.15 -0.81
C PHE A 47 7.52 7.22 -1.88
N GLN A 48 8.43 6.94 -2.83
CA GLN A 48 8.72 7.84 -3.94
C GLN A 48 7.49 8.07 -4.81
N ILE A 49 6.82 7.01 -5.29
CA ILE A 49 5.63 7.18 -6.13
C ILE A 49 4.49 7.86 -5.35
N GLY A 50 4.30 7.53 -4.07
CA GLY A 50 3.31 8.17 -3.22
C GLY A 50 3.49 9.69 -3.15
N ILE A 51 4.71 10.14 -2.84
CA ILE A 51 5.05 11.58 -2.81
C ILE A 51 4.82 12.21 -4.17
N PHE A 52 5.37 11.62 -5.25
CA PHE A 52 5.23 12.16 -6.60
C PHE A 52 3.77 12.32 -7.02
N THR A 53 2.87 11.41 -6.60
CA THR A 53 1.44 11.54 -6.90
C THR A 53 0.72 12.61 -6.06
N SER A 54 1.24 12.94 -4.88
CA SER A 54 0.66 13.99 -4.01
C SER A 54 1.10 15.40 -4.37
N VAL A 55 2.27 15.57 -5.01
CA VAL A 55 2.84 16.89 -5.34
C VAL A 55 1.88 17.74 -6.19
N PRO A 56 1.27 17.24 -7.28
CA PRO A 56 0.35 18.05 -8.08
C PRO A 56 -0.88 18.53 -7.28
N MET A 57 -1.39 17.69 -6.39
CA MET A 57 -2.54 18.04 -5.54
C MET A 57 -2.19 19.16 -4.57
N VAL A 58 -1.04 19.05 -3.90
CA VAL A 58 -0.57 20.08 -2.96
C VAL A 58 -0.29 21.39 -3.67
N LEU A 59 0.33 21.35 -4.85
CA LEU A 59 0.55 22.54 -5.68
C LEU A 59 -0.77 23.20 -6.09
N GLY A 60 -1.77 22.41 -6.50
CA GLY A 60 -3.11 22.91 -6.81
C GLY A 60 -3.73 23.67 -5.63
N PHE A 61 -3.69 23.10 -4.43
CA PHE A 61 -4.21 23.78 -3.23
C PHE A 61 -3.44 25.05 -2.87
N ILE A 62 -2.12 25.05 -3.04
CA ILE A 62 -1.31 26.25 -2.79
C ILE A 62 -1.70 27.37 -3.77
N LEU A 63 -1.90 27.05 -5.04
CA LEU A 63 -2.29 28.02 -6.07
C LEU A 63 -3.71 28.55 -5.86
N GLU A 64 -4.66 27.70 -5.49
CA GLU A 64 -6.07 28.08 -5.34
C GLU A 64 -6.39 28.82 -4.04
N GLN A 65 -5.76 28.42 -2.93
CA GLN A 65 -6.20 28.80 -1.58
C GLN A 65 -5.11 29.47 -0.75
N GLY A 66 -3.89 29.56 -1.28
CA GLY A 66 -2.70 30.07 -0.59
C GLY A 66 -2.04 29.04 0.32
N PHE A 67 -0.75 29.26 0.60
CA PHE A 67 0.10 28.29 1.30
C PHE A 67 -0.43 27.84 2.67
N LEU A 68 -0.78 28.79 3.54
CA LEU A 68 -1.22 28.46 4.91
C LEU A 68 -2.50 27.62 4.91
N ARG A 69 -3.47 27.98 4.05
CA ARG A 69 -4.75 27.26 3.95
C ARG A 69 -4.57 25.88 3.33
N ALA A 70 -3.67 25.74 2.37
CA ALA A 70 -3.29 24.45 1.81
C ALA A 70 -2.72 23.50 2.88
N VAL A 71 -1.87 23.99 3.78
CA VAL A 71 -1.31 23.19 4.89
C VAL A 71 -2.40 22.74 5.85
N VAL A 72 -3.29 23.65 6.28
CA VAL A 72 -4.41 23.32 7.18
C VAL A 72 -5.34 22.28 6.54
N ASN A 73 -5.68 22.46 5.26
CA ASN A 73 -6.54 21.52 4.54
C ASN A 73 -5.86 20.17 4.36
N PHE A 74 -4.57 20.14 4.03
CA PHE A 74 -3.83 18.89 3.91
C PHE A 74 -3.85 18.10 5.22
N VAL A 75 -3.57 18.76 6.35
CA VAL A 75 -3.64 18.14 7.69
C VAL A 75 -5.05 17.64 8.00
N THR A 76 -6.07 18.44 7.68
CA THR A 76 -7.49 18.05 7.85
C THR A 76 -7.83 16.81 7.02
N MET A 77 -7.36 16.71 5.78
CA MET A 77 -7.55 15.54 4.92
C MET A 77 -6.84 14.30 5.49
N GLN A 78 -5.68 14.45 6.14
CA GLN A 78 -5.02 13.33 6.82
C GLN A 78 -5.84 12.82 8.01
N PHE A 79 -6.43 13.71 8.82
CA PHE A 79 -7.33 13.32 9.91
C PHE A 79 -8.60 12.61 9.41
N GLN A 80 -9.06 12.94 8.21
CA GLN A 80 -10.16 12.25 7.52
C GLN A 80 -9.75 10.91 6.88
N LEU A 81 -8.53 10.42 7.16
CA LEU A 81 -8.00 9.15 6.65
C LEU A 81 -7.89 9.09 5.11
N CYS A 82 -7.69 10.23 4.45
CA CYS A 82 -7.59 10.31 2.99
C CYS A 82 -6.51 9.39 2.41
N THR A 83 -5.36 9.25 3.09
CA THR A 83 -4.28 8.35 2.67
C THR A 83 -4.66 6.86 2.77
N VAL A 84 -5.41 6.48 3.81
CA VAL A 84 -5.96 5.12 3.96
C VAL A 84 -6.97 4.84 2.85
N PHE A 85 -7.85 5.81 2.58
CA PHE A 85 -8.82 5.73 1.47
C PHE A 85 -8.13 5.62 0.11
N LEU A 86 -7.05 6.38 -0.12
CA LEU A 86 -6.29 6.33 -1.35
C LEU A 86 -5.64 4.95 -1.55
N ALA A 87 -5.01 4.39 -0.51
CA ALA A 87 -4.44 3.05 -0.55
C ALA A 87 -5.50 1.99 -0.87
N PHE A 88 -6.68 2.08 -0.25
CA PHE A 88 -7.83 1.23 -0.55
C PHE A 88 -8.33 1.39 -2.00
N SER A 89 -8.45 2.62 -2.48
CA SER A 89 -8.84 2.93 -3.86
C SER A 89 -7.85 2.37 -4.89
N LEU A 90 -6.54 2.42 -4.60
CA LEU A 90 -5.51 1.78 -5.43
C LEU A 90 -5.68 0.25 -5.46
N GLY A 91 -6.05 -0.37 -4.34
CA GLY A 91 -6.33 -1.80 -4.23
C GLY A 91 -7.52 -2.23 -5.09
N THR A 92 -8.67 -1.57 -4.93
CA THR A 92 -9.88 -1.80 -5.76
C THR A 92 -9.58 -1.63 -7.25
N ARG A 93 -9.00 -0.50 -7.66
CA ARG A 93 -8.67 -0.21 -9.07
C ARG A 93 -7.74 -1.28 -9.63
N THR A 94 -6.68 -1.63 -8.92
CA THR A 94 -5.72 -2.64 -9.42
C THR A 94 -6.37 -4.01 -9.54
N HIS A 95 -7.17 -4.44 -8.56
CA HIS A 95 -7.83 -5.74 -8.60
C HIS A 95 -8.78 -5.85 -9.79
N TYR A 96 -9.67 -4.89 -9.98
CA TYR A 96 -10.64 -4.94 -11.06
C TYR A 96 -10.02 -4.68 -12.42
N PHE A 97 -9.06 -3.76 -12.52
CA PHE A 97 -8.30 -3.57 -13.76
C PHE A 97 -7.58 -4.84 -14.20
N GLY A 98 -6.90 -5.55 -13.27
CA GLY A 98 -6.27 -6.83 -13.56
C GLY A 98 -7.26 -7.91 -13.99
N ARG A 99 -8.46 -7.96 -13.38
CA ARG A 99 -9.52 -8.87 -13.80
C ARG A 99 -10.04 -8.57 -15.20
N THR A 100 -10.20 -7.29 -15.54
CA THR A 100 -10.58 -6.88 -16.89
C THR A 100 -9.54 -7.31 -17.92
N ILE A 101 -8.24 -7.17 -17.64
CA ILE A 101 -7.18 -7.63 -18.54
C ILE A 101 -7.18 -9.15 -18.69
N LEU A 102 -7.24 -9.89 -17.58
CA LEU A 102 -7.05 -11.34 -17.59
C LEU A 102 -8.29 -12.12 -18.07
N HIS A 103 -9.49 -11.61 -17.79
CA HIS A 103 -10.73 -12.34 -18.03
C HIS A 103 -11.71 -11.59 -18.94
N GLY A 104 -11.42 -10.35 -19.33
CA GLY A 104 -12.32 -9.53 -20.16
C GLY A 104 -13.64 -9.12 -19.48
N VAL A 105 -13.80 -9.35 -18.18
CA VAL A 105 -15.06 -9.11 -17.47
C VAL A 105 -15.11 -7.69 -16.91
N ALA A 106 -16.04 -6.87 -17.41
CA ALA A 106 -16.46 -5.65 -16.77
C ALA A 106 -17.68 -5.93 -15.88
N ARG A 107 -17.58 -5.67 -14.57
CA ARG A 107 -18.75 -5.66 -13.67
C ARG A 107 -19.06 -4.22 -13.30
N TYR A 108 -20.21 -3.73 -13.75
CA TYR A 108 -20.78 -2.50 -13.23
C TYR A 108 -21.47 -2.82 -11.90
N GLN A 109 -21.06 -2.14 -10.84
CA GLN A 109 -21.76 -2.18 -9.56
C GLN A 109 -22.58 -0.91 -9.47
N ALA A 110 -23.90 -1.03 -9.54
CA ALA A 110 -24.79 0.13 -9.53
C ALA A 110 -24.64 0.89 -8.21
N THR A 111 -24.14 2.12 -8.28
CA THR A 111 -24.30 3.11 -7.22
C THR A 111 -25.77 3.53 -7.25
N GLY A 112 -26.60 2.89 -6.43
CA GLY A 112 -28.04 3.15 -6.40
C GLY A 112 -28.35 4.66 -6.36
N ARG A 113 -29.35 5.11 -7.12
CA ARG A 113 -29.88 6.47 -6.99
C ARG A 113 -30.66 6.55 -5.68
N GLY A 114 -29.96 7.03 -4.67
CA GLY A 114 -30.45 7.22 -3.32
C GLY A 114 -29.25 7.24 -2.40
N PHE A 115 -28.95 8.41 -1.81
CA PHE A 115 -27.96 8.60 -0.74
C PHE A 115 -28.45 7.91 0.55
N LEU A 116 -28.78 6.62 0.48
CA LEU A 116 -28.96 5.82 1.67
C LEU A 116 -27.62 5.13 1.92
N VAL A 117 -26.93 5.58 2.96
CA VAL A 117 -25.80 4.86 3.54
C VAL A 117 -26.37 3.54 4.08
N CYS A 118 -26.47 2.53 3.21
CA CYS A 118 -27.03 1.24 3.57
C CYS A 118 -26.04 0.50 4.46
N HIS A 119 -26.55 -0.04 5.55
CA HIS A 119 -25.76 -0.86 6.47
C HIS A 119 -25.41 -2.19 5.82
N ILE A 120 -24.11 -2.49 5.72
CA ILE A 120 -23.60 -3.79 5.25
C ILE A 120 -23.05 -4.53 6.47
N LYS A 121 -23.57 -5.75 6.72
CA LYS A 121 -23.08 -6.62 7.81
C LYS A 121 -21.61 -6.98 7.60
N PHE A 122 -20.89 -7.27 8.69
CA PHE A 122 -19.47 -7.68 8.65
C PHE A 122 -19.22 -8.80 7.62
N SER A 123 -20.04 -9.85 7.63
CA SER A 123 -19.87 -11.03 6.78
C SER A 123 -20.00 -10.70 5.29
N GLU A 124 -20.90 -9.79 4.94
CA GLU A 124 -21.10 -9.34 3.57
C GLU A 124 -19.97 -8.42 3.11
N ASN A 125 -19.54 -7.50 3.97
CA ASN A 125 -18.40 -6.62 3.71
C ASN A 125 -17.11 -7.44 3.51
N TYR A 126 -16.87 -8.41 4.39
CA TYR A 126 -15.74 -9.33 4.28
C TYR A 126 -15.81 -10.11 2.97
N ARG A 127 -16.97 -10.69 2.62
CA ARG A 127 -17.13 -11.44 1.37
C ARG A 127 -16.90 -10.59 0.12
N LEU A 128 -17.34 -9.32 0.15
CA LEU A 128 -17.16 -8.38 -0.96
C LEU A 128 -15.68 -8.04 -1.18
N TYR A 129 -14.93 -7.78 -0.10
CA TYR A 129 -13.53 -7.37 -0.18
C TYR A 129 -12.51 -8.49 0.00
N SER A 130 -12.94 -9.73 0.25
CA SER A 130 -12.06 -10.89 0.52
C SER A 130 -10.97 -11.05 -0.53
N ARG A 131 -11.35 -11.14 -1.82
CA ARG A 131 -10.41 -11.36 -2.93
C ARG A 131 -9.67 -10.09 -3.38
N SER A 132 -10.25 -8.93 -3.13
CA SER A 132 -9.69 -7.66 -3.61
C SER A 132 -8.72 -7.03 -2.63
N HIS A 133 -8.96 -7.19 -1.32
CA HIS A 133 -8.19 -6.55 -0.26
C HIS A 133 -7.67 -7.56 0.76
N PHE A 134 -8.51 -8.37 1.39
CA PHE A 134 -8.07 -9.20 2.52
C PHE A 134 -6.96 -10.19 2.15
N VAL A 135 -7.18 -11.03 1.14
CA VAL A 135 -6.18 -12.02 0.69
C VAL A 135 -4.86 -11.33 0.32
N LYS A 136 -4.95 -10.23 -0.43
CA LYS A 136 -3.81 -9.43 -0.87
C LYS A 136 -3.09 -8.72 0.28
N GLY A 137 -3.83 -8.21 1.25
CA GLY A 137 -3.29 -7.56 2.45
C GLY A 137 -2.55 -8.56 3.32
N PHE A 138 -3.13 -9.74 3.57
CA PHE A 138 -2.47 -10.81 4.30
C PHE A 138 -1.22 -11.33 3.59
N GLU A 139 -1.28 -11.50 2.27
CA GLU A 139 -0.12 -11.87 1.45
C GLU A 139 1.04 -10.88 1.63
N VAL A 140 0.77 -9.58 1.56
CA VAL A 140 1.78 -8.53 1.80
C VAL A 140 2.31 -8.58 3.24
N VAL A 141 1.43 -8.74 4.24
CA VAL A 141 1.85 -8.86 5.66
C VAL A 141 2.78 -10.05 5.85
N ILE A 142 2.46 -11.21 5.26
CA ILE A 142 3.31 -12.41 5.34
C ILE A 142 4.67 -12.14 4.67
N LEU A 143 4.70 -11.55 3.48
CA LEU A 143 5.95 -11.20 2.80
C LEU A 143 6.81 -10.25 3.64
N LEU A 144 6.19 -9.28 4.33
CA LEU A 144 6.88 -8.38 5.24
C LEU A 144 7.43 -9.12 6.46
N ILE A 145 6.65 -10.01 7.07
CA ILE A 145 7.12 -10.82 8.21
C ILE A 145 8.29 -11.72 7.82
N VAL A 146 8.22 -12.39 6.66
CA VAL A 146 9.32 -13.21 6.14
C VAL A 146 10.55 -12.35 5.85
N SER A 147 10.35 -11.16 5.25
CA SER A 147 11.44 -10.22 4.99
C SER A 147 12.04 -9.62 6.26
N LEU A 148 11.29 -9.55 7.36
CA LEU A 148 11.82 -9.18 8.68
C LEU A 148 12.62 -10.32 9.30
N ALA A 149 12.11 -11.56 9.21
CA ALA A 149 12.71 -12.72 9.85
C ALA A 149 14.02 -13.18 9.16
N TYR A 150 14.07 -13.10 7.83
CA TYR A 150 15.21 -13.57 7.01
C TYR A 150 15.95 -12.43 6.31
N GLY A 151 15.50 -11.19 6.45
CA GLY A 151 16.12 -10.04 5.79
C GLY A 151 17.47 -9.70 6.39
N TYR A 152 18.52 -9.89 5.61
CA TYR A 152 19.83 -9.36 5.92
C TYR A 152 19.80 -7.83 5.82
N ASN A 153 19.90 -7.15 6.96
CA ASN A 153 20.09 -5.70 7.01
C ASN A 153 21.22 -5.45 8.00
N GLU A 154 22.43 -5.18 7.51
CA GLU A 154 23.58 -4.88 8.38
C GLU A 154 23.36 -3.64 9.27
N CYS A 155 22.44 -2.76 8.86
CA CYS A 155 22.12 -1.52 9.58
C CYS A 155 21.02 -1.69 10.66
N GLY A 156 20.67 -2.95 10.99
CA GLY A 156 19.76 -3.30 12.09
C GLY A 156 18.27 -3.08 11.81
N ALA A 157 17.45 -3.30 12.86
CA ALA A 157 15.99 -3.27 12.77
C ALA A 157 15.42 -1.91 12.32
N THR A 158 16.12 -0.81 12.58
CA THR A 158 15.69 0.55 12.21
C THR A 158 15.66 0.76 10.70
N SER A 159 16.67 0.26 9.97
CA SER A 159 16.72 0.33 8.51
C SER A 159 15.58 -0.46 7.87
N TYR A 160 15.29 -1.66 8.39
CA TYR A 160 14.14 -2.44 7.95
C TYR A 160 12.81 -1.69 8.14
N ILE A 161 12.60 -1.08 9.32
CA ILE A 161 11.37 -0.34 9.60
C ILE A 161 11.21 0.81 8.62
N LEU A 162 12.27 1.59 8.38
CA LEU A 162 12.25 2.71 7.46
C LEU A 162 11.88 2.27 6.04
N LEU A 163 12.45 1.15 5.58
CA LEU A 163 12.26 0.57 4.24
C LEU A 163 10.91 -0.12 4.02
N SER A 164 10.27 -0.56 5.10
CA SER A 164 9.02 -1.34 5.04
C SER A 164 7.79 -0.55 5.45
N ILE A 165 7.94 0.64 6.04
CA ILE A 165 6.83 1.39 6.63
C ILE A 165 5.69 1.71 5.64
N SER A 166 6.00 2.06 4.38
CA SER A 166 4.95 2.31 3.38
C SER A 166 4.23 1.02 2.97
N SER A 167 4.94 -0.10 2.91
CA SER A 167 4.35 -1.41 2.58
C SER A 167 3.44 -1.87 3.72
N TRP A 168 3.88 -1.70 4.98
CA TRP A 168 3.05 -1.92 6.17
C TRP A 168 1.81 -1.05 6.17
N PHE A 169 1.97 0.26 5.94
CA PHE A 169 0.86 1.20 5.88
C PHE A 169 -0.18 0.80 4.81
N MET A 170 0.28 0.40 3.62
CA MET A 170 -0.63 -0.03 2.56
C MET A 170 -1.34 -1.35 2.89
N ALA A 171 -0.62 -2.33 3.46
CA ALA A 171 -1.19 -3.61 3.85
C ALA A 171 -2.26 -3.45 4.94
N LEU A 172 -1.96 -2.66 5.99
CA LEU A 172 -2.91 -2.31 7.03
C LEU A 172 -4.10 -1.54 6.47
N SER A 173 -3.86 -0.58 5.57
CA SER A 173 -4.94 0.14 4.89
C SER A 173 -5.89 -0.80 4.14
N TRP A 174 -5.38 -1.82 3.45
CA TRP A 174 -6.25 -2.80 2.77
C TRP A 174 -7.05 -3.67 3.73
N LEU A 175 -6.49 -4.03 4.88
CA LEU A 175 -7.18 -4.86 5.88
C LEU A 175 -8.24 -4.06 6.66
N PHE A 176 -7.96 -2.80 7.01
CA PHE A 176 -8.81 -2.02 7.91
C PHE A 176 -9.74 -1.04 7.18
N ALA A 177 -9.40 -0.52 6.00
CA ALA A 177 -10.24 0.44 5.28
C ALA A 177 -11.68 -0.04 5.02
N PRO A 178 -11.94 -1.31 4.64
CA PRO A 178 -13.31 -1.79 4.47
C PRO A 178 -14.18 -1.61 5.72
N TYR A 179 -13.56 -1.64 6.90
CA TYR A 179 -14.25 -1.52 8.19
C TYR A 179 -14.27 -0.08 8.70
N LEU A 180 -13.18 0.67 8.56
CA LEU A 180 -13.08 2.07 8.98
C LEU A 180 -14.09 2.96 8.27
N PHE A 181 -14.35 2.70 6.99
CA PHE A 181 -15.33 3.44 6.20
C PHE A 181 -16.74 2.82 6.24
N ASN A 182 -16.99 1.85 7.14
CA ASN A 182 -18.30 1.27 7.39
C ASN A 182 -18.74 1.56 8.85
N PRO A 183 -19.86 2.28 9.08
CA PRO A 183 -20.35 2.63 10.42
C PRO A 183 -20.55 1.44 11.38
N TYR A 184 -20.79 0.23 10.85
CA TYR A 184 -20.92 -1.02 11.61
C TYR A 184 -19.86 -2.05 11.24
N GLY A 185 -18.70 -1.62 10.75
CA GLY A 185 -17.64 -2.49 10.27
C GLY A 185 -17.18 -3.55 11.27
N PHE A 186 -17.34 -3.31 12.57
CA PHE A 186 -16.94 -4.23 13.64
C PHE A 186 -18.09 -4.83 14.44
N GLU A 187 -19.36 -4.55 14.10
CA GLU A 187 -20.50 -5.19 14.76
C GLU A 187 -20.70 -6.60 14.25
N TRP A 188 -20.28 -7.58 15.07
CA TRP A 188 -20.40 -9.01 14.76
C TRP A 188 -21.78 -9.60 15.11
N GLN A 189 -22.53 -9.00 16.04
CA GLN A 189 -23.70 -9.62 16.70
C GLN A 189 -25.09 -9.25 16.11
N LYS A 190 -25.26 -9.23 14.77
CA LYS A 190 -26.60 -9.03 14.14
C LYS A 190 -26.96 -10.05 13.07
#